data_AF-A0A6C0F468-F1
#
_entry.id   AF-A0A6C0F468-F1
#
_cell.length_a   1.000
_cell.length_b   1.000
_cell.length_c   1.000
_cell.angle_alpha   90.00
_cell.angle_beta   90.00
_cell.angle_gamma   90.00
#
_symmetry.space_group_name_H-M   'P 1'
#
loop_
_entity.id
_entity.type
_entity.pdbx_description
1 polymer ?
#
loop_
_entity_poly.entity_id
_entity_poly.type
_entity_poly.pdbx_seq_one_letter_code
_entity_poly.pdbx_strand_id
1 'polypeptide(L)'
;MECEICIEKYNKTTRLKVECPYCDYSACRKCCETWLLNETNPRCLNTVCGKEWTRQYVTKTFTKTFVSKEYKNHRESILFDQERALLPATQPLVENILKCERIDNEIRRIEDVELRAINVRISALRNERSALSRNTTTTTERTTFVKACPDPECRGFLSSQWKCGICEKWACSDCHEIKGLSRDCEHTCNPDIVATVALLAND
;
A
#
# COMPACT_ATOMS: atom_id res chain seq x y z
N MET A 1 -56.92 -22.20 39.23
CA MET A 1 -56.52 -20.93 38.56
C MET A 1 -55.58 -21.26 37.41
N GLU A 2 -55.80 -20.65 36.26
CA GLU A 2 -55.06 -20.86 35.00
C GLU A 2 -54.30 -19.58 34.62
N CYS A 3 -53.26 -19.72 33.81
CA CYS A 3 -52.48 -18.60 33.30
C CYS A 3 -53.21 -17.90 32.15
N GLU A 4 -53.38 -16.58 32.21
CA GLU A 4 -54.06 -15.82 31.15
C GLU A 4 -53.31 -15.79 29.81
N ILE A 5 -52.01 -16.10 29.81
CA ILE A 5 -51.17 -16.07 28.60
C ILE A 5 -51.19 -17.41 27.86
N CYS A 6 -50.98 -18.52 28.55
CA CYS A 6 -50.91 -19.84 27.94
C CYS A 6 -52.13 -20.72 28.20
N ILE A 7 -53.10 -20.25 28.99
CA ILE A 7 -54.35 -20.94 29.35
C ILE A 7 -54.10 -22.26 30.13
N GLU A 8 -52.85 -22.54 30.52
CA GLU A 8 -52.52 -23.74 31.28
C GLU A 8 -52.67 -23.54 32.79
N LYS A 9 -53.00 -24.64 33.49
CA LYS A 9 -53.15 -24.65 34.95
C LYS A 9 -51.83 -24.36 35.66
N TYR A 10 -51.89 -23.53 36.70
CA TYR A 10 -50.74 -23.28 37.56
C TYR A 10 -50.30 -24.55 38.28
N ASN A 11 -48.99 -24.72 38.41
CA ASN A 11 -48.37 -25.80 39.17
C ASN A 11 -47.24 -25.26 40.06
N LYS A 12 -46.64 -26.12 40.90
CA LYS A 12 -45.58 -25.70 41.84
C LYS A 12 -44.18 -25.61 41.22
N THR A 13 -44.02 -25.96 39.93
CA THR A 13 -42.72 -26.10 39.26
C THR A 13 -42.60 -25.17 38.07
N THR A 14 -42.96 -25.61 36.87
CA THR A 14 -42.77 -24.89 35.60
C THR A 14 -43.76 -23.75 35.40
N ARG A 15 -44.97 -23.89 35.94
CA ARG A 15 -46.07 -22.92 35.83
C ARG A 15 -46.42 -22.37 37.21
N LEU A 16 -45.40 -22.02 38.00
CA LEU A 16 -45.62 -21.26 39.23
C LEU A 16 -46.19 -19.88 38.89
N LYS A 17 -47.16 -19.41 39.65
CA LYS A 17 -47.70 -18.05 39.50
C LYS A 17 -46.64 -17.03 39.90
N VAL A 18 -46.34 -16.10 39.00
CA VAL A 18 -45.39 -14.98 39.19
C VAL A 18 -46.18 -13.68 39.10
N GLU A 19 -45.99 -12.80 40.09
CA GLU A 19 -46.72 -11.54 40.23
C GLU A 19 -45.74 -10.37 40.13
N CYS A 20 -46.09 -9.36 39.34
CA CYS A 20 -45.26 -8.18 39.15
C CYS A 20 -45.12 -7.40 40.49
N PRO A 21 -43.92 -6.94 40.86
CA PRO A 21 -43.73 -6.16 42.10
C PRO A 21 -44.29 -4.73 42.03
N TYR A 22 -44.80 -4.30 40.87
CA TYR A 22 -45.24 -2.92 40.63
C TYR A 22 -46.68 -2.77 40.12
N CYS A 23 -47.37 -3.88 39.83
CA CYS A 23 -48.76 -3.87 39.38
C CYS A 23 -49.40 -5.25 39.65
N ASP A 24 -50.71 -5.36 39.53
CA ASP A 24 -51.45 -6.59 39.85
C ASP A 24 -51.38 -7.68 38.76
N TYR A 25 -50.59 -7.46 37.71
CA TYR A 25 -50.44 -8.42 36.63
C TYR A 25 -49.71 -9.68 37.09
N SER A 26 -50.24 -10.85 36.74
CA SER A 26 -49.66 -12.14 37.08
C SER A 26 -49.69 -13.11 35.91
N ALA A 27 -48.65 -13.92 35.79
CA ALA A 27 -48.52 -14.92 34.74
C ALA A 27 -47.72 -16.13 35.24
N CYS A 28 -47.76 -17.24 34.51
CA CYS A 28 -46.97 -18.39 34.89
C CYS A 28 -45.48 -18.15 34.61
N ARG A 29 -44.62 -18.78 35.43
CA ARG A 29 -43.16 -18.66 35.32
C ARG A 29 -42.66 -18.88 33.90
N LYS A 30 -43.14 -19.93 33.21
CA LYS A 30 -42.71 -20.22 31.84
C LYS A 30 -43.02 -19.09 30.86
N CYS A 31 -44.19 -18.47 30.95
CA CYS A 31 -44.54 -17.31 30.11
C CYS A 31 -43.66 -16.11 30.41
N CYS A 32 -43.39 -15.83 31.69
CA CYS A 32 -42.48 -14.76 32.07
C CYS A 32 -41.04 -15.03 31.60
N GLU A 33 -40.55 -16.28 31.69
CA GLU A 33 -39.23 -16.67 31.18
C GLU A 33 -39.13 -16.41 29.67
N THR A 34 -40.11 -16.87 28.88
CA THR A 34 -40.16 -16.63 27.44
C THR A 34 -40.20 -15.14 27.10
N TRP A 35 -40.96 -14.34 27.83
CA TRP A 35 -41.00 -12.90 27.66
C TRP A 35 -39.65 -12.23 27.93
N LEU A 36 -39.01 -12.58 29.05
CA LEU A 36 -37.70 -12.04 29.41
C LEU A 36 -36.61 -12.38 28.39
N LEU A 37 -36.73 -13.52 27.70
CA LEU A 37 -35.82 -13.93 26.61
C LEU A 37 -36.12 -13.26 25.27
N ASN A 38 -37.20 -12.49 25.15
CA ASN A 38 -37.50 -11.70 23.95
C ASN A 38 -37.25 -10.21 24.16
N GLU A 39 -36.89 -9.81 25.38
CA GLU A 39 -36.81 -8.41 25.77
C GLU A 39 -35.38 -7.96 26.03
N THR A 40 -35.09 -6.68 25.77
CA THR A 40 -33.76 -6.10 26.02
C THR A 40 -33.44 -6.04 27.52
N ASN A 41 -34.40 -5.57 28.31
CA ASN A 41 -34.28 -5.43 29.76
C ASN A 41 -35.40 -6.21 30.45
N PRO A 42 -35.16 -6.77 31.64
CA PRO A 42 -36.19 -7.52 32.35
C PRO A 42 -37.31 -6.59 32.76
N ARG A 43 -38.49 -6.66 32.16
CA ARG A 43 -39.60 -5.77 32.52
C ARG A 43 -40.92 -6.50 32.64
N CYS A 44 -41.88 -5.83 33.26
CA CYS A 44 -43.24 -6.33 33.36
C CYS A 44 -43.82 -6.69 31.98
N LEU A 45 -44.50 -7.82 31.92
CA LEU A 45 -45.16 -8.31 30.72
C LEU A 45 -46.39 -7.48 30.34
N ASN A 46 -47.02 -6.86 31.32
CA ASN A 46 -48.06 -5.86 31.05
C ASN A 46 -47.40 -4.60 30.46
N THR A 47 -47.70 -4.31 29.20
CA THR A 47 -47.15 -3.17 28.46
C THR A 47 -47.58 -1.82 29.02
N VAL A 48 -48.72 -1.75 29.72
CA VAL A 48 -49.15 -0.55 30.45
C VAL A 48 -48.27 -0.29 31.66
N CYS A 49 -47.80 -1.35 32.33
CA CYS A 49 -46.86 -1.22 33.44
C CYS A 49 -45.43 -0.96 32.92
N GLY A 50 -44.92 -1.87 32.09
CA GLY A 50 -43.60 -1.75 31.43
C GLY A 50 -42.39 -1.60 32.34
N LYS A 51 -42.55 -1.59 33.67
CA LYS A 51 -41.48 -1.29 34.63
C LYS A 51 -40.42 -2.38 34.63
N GLU A 52 -39.16 -1.96 34.63
CA GLU A 52 -38.01 -2.84 34.72
C GLU A 52 -37.95 -3.51 36.10
N TRP A 53 -37.77 -4.83 36.09
CA TRP A 53 -37.58 -5.66 37.26
C TRP A 53 -36.12 -5.65 37.70
N THR A 54 -35.90 -5.46 38.99
CA THR A 54 -34.54 -5.50 39.54
C THR A 54 -33.93 -6.90 39.40
N ARG A 55 -32.59 -6.96 39.24
CA ARG A 55 -31.85 -8.23 39.20
C ARG A 55 -32.11 -9.11 40.43
N GLN A 56 -32.31 -8.48 41.59
CA GLN A 56 -32.65 -9.18 42.83
C GLN A 56 -34.00 -9.88 42.73
N TYR A 57 -35.02 -9.19 42.21
CA TYR A 57 -36.34 -9.78 41.99
C TYR A 57 -36.27 -10.94 41.00
N VAL A 58 -35.62 -10.75 39.84
CA VAL A 58 -35.46 -11.83 38.84
C VAL A 58 -34.77 -13.06 39.45
N THR A 59 -33.72 -12.86 40.24
CA THR A 59 -32.98 -13.96 40.87
C THR A 59 -33.81 -14.70 41.93
N LYS A 60 -34.69 -13.99 42.65
CA LYS A 60 -35.56 -14.57 43.68
C LYS A 60 -36.76 -15.32 43.08
N THR A 61 -37.29 -14.84 41.97
CA THR A 61 -38.54 -15.33 41.37
C THR A 61 -38.35 -16.53 40.45
N PHE A 62 -37.26 -16.53 39.66
CA PHE A 62 -36.98 -17.53 38.64
C PHE A 62 -36.02 -18.61 39.12
N THR A 63 -35.96 -19.72 38.38
CA THR A 63 -35.07 -20.83 38.73
C THR A 63 -33.61 -20.43 38.58
N LYS A 64 -32.74 -20.99 39.42
CA LYS A 64 -31.29 -20.75 39.34
C LYS A 64 -30.75 -21.08 37.95
N THR A 65 -31.18 -22.21 37.37
CA THR A 65 -30.78 -22.65 36.02
C THR A 65 -31.15 -21.64 34.94
N PHE A 66 -32.39 -21.11 34.97
CA PHE A 66 -32.83 -20.09 34.02
C PHE A 66 -31.96 -18.82 34.13
N VAL A 67 -31.80 -18.30 35.36
CA VAL A 67 -31.08 -17.05 35.60
C VAL A 67 -29.59 -17.17 35.24
N SER A 68 -28.95 -18.28 35.59
CA SER A 68 -27.50 -18.45 35.38
C SER A 68 -27.12 -18.89 33.97
N LYS A 69 -28.06 -19.40 33.18
CA LYS A 69 -27.79 -19.96 31.84
C LYS A 69 -28.57 -19.23 30.77
N GLU A 70 -29.88 -19.46 30.67
CA GLU A 70 -30.70 -18.94 29.58
C GLU A 70 -30.74 -17.41 29.57
N TYR A 71 -31.15 -16.82 30.69
CA TYR A 71 -31.27 -15.37 30.81
C TYR A 71 -29.90 -14.66 30.78
N LYS A 72 -28.87 -15.29 31.36
CA LYS A 72 -27.50 -14.78 31.28
C LYS A 72 -27.02 -14.71 29.83
N ASN A 73 -27.13 -15.81 29.07
CA ASN A 73 -26.68 -15.87 27.68
C ASN A 73 -27.45 -14.87 26.80
N HIS A 74 -28.76 -14.74 27.01
CA HIS A 74 -29.58 -13.75 26.32
C HIS A 74 -29.09 -12.32 26.55
N ARG A 75 -28.86 -11.96 27.82
CA ARG A 75 -28.31 -10.65 28.17
C ARG A 75 -26.92 -10.41 27.60
N GLU A 76 -26.05 -11.40 27.63
CA GLU A 76 -24.72 -11.31 27.02
C GLU A 76 -24.82 -11.01 25.52
N SER A 77 -25.72 -11.70 24.80
CA SER A 77 -25.95 -11.43 23.36
C SER A 77 -26.44 -10.01 23.12
N ILE A 78 -27.44 -9.53 23.88
CA ILE A 78 -27.97 -8.18 23.73
C ILE A 78 -26.90 -7.13 23.98
N LEU A 79 -26.16 -7.26 25.10
CA LEU A 79 -25.12 -6.30 25.45
C LEU A 79 -24.01 -6.29 24.40
N PHE A 80 -23.63 -7.46 23.91
CA PHE A 80 -22.67 -7.58 22.82
C PHE A 80 -23.18 -6.92 21.53
N ASP A 81 -24.43 -7.15 21.15
CA ASP A 81 -25.02 -6.55 19.95
C ASP A 81 -25.13 -5.02 20.06
N GLN A 82 -25.41 -4.50 21.26
CA GLN A 82 -25.40 -3.06 21.55
C GLN A 82 -24.02 -2.45 21.35
N GLU A 83 -22.97 -3.05 21.92
CA GLU A 83 -21.59 -2.58 21.72
C GLU A 83 -21.16 -2.71 20.26
N ARG A 84 -21.53 -3.81 19.60
CA ARG A 84 -21.24 -4.02 18.17
C ARG A 84 -21.91 -2.96 17.29
N ALA A 85 -23.11 -2.51 17.65
CA ALA A 85 -23.81 -1.45 16.92
C ALA A 85 -23.09 -0.09 17.00
N LEU A 86 -22.15 0.09 17.94
CA LEU A 86 -21.32 1.29 18.05
C LEU A 86 -20.07 1.23 17.15
N LEU A 87 -19.70 0.06 16.62
CA LEU A 87 -18.50 -0.10 15.77
C LEU A 87 -18.52 0.76 14.48
N PRO A 88 -19.64 0.96 13.77
CA PRO A 88 -19.64 1.82 12.58
C PRO A 88 -19.13 3.25 12.87
N ALA A 89 -19.34 3.77 14.09
CA ALA A 89 -18.85 5.08 14.47
C ALA A 89 -17.31 5.16 14.56
N THR A 90 -16.63 4.03 14.76
CA THR A 90 -15.16 3.95 14.83
C THR A 90 -14.51 3.60 13.49
N GLN A 91 -15.29 3.18 12.49
CA GLN A 91 -14.79 2.84 11.15
C GLN A 91 -13.92 3.93 10.52
N PRO A 92 -14.25 5.24 10.57
CA PRO A 92 -13.40 6.28 9.99
C PRO A 92 -11.99 6.33 10.58
N LEU A 93 -11.84 6.01 11.87
CA LEU A 93 -10.54 5.96 12.53
C LEU A 93 -9.71 4.78 12.01
N VAL A 94 -10.33 3.60 11.87
CA VAL A 94 -9.68 2.41 11.30
C VAL A 94 -9.26 2.65 9.85
N GLU A 95 -10.13 3.26 9.05
CA GLU A 95 -9.80 3.62 7.66
C GLU A 95 -8.61 4.58 7.59
N ASN A 96 -8.51 5.54 8.50
CA ASN A 96 -7.37 6.44 8.56
C ASN A 96 -6.07 5.72 8.94
N ILE A 97 -6.11 4.78 9.90
CA ILE A 97 -4.96 3.95 10.25
C ILE A 97 -4.47 3.16 9.02
N LEU A 98 -5.38 2.48 8.32
CA LEU A 98 -5.05 1.72 7.11
C LEU A 98 -4.50 2.61 5.98
N LYS A 99 -4.98 3.85 5.87
CA LYS A 99 -4.42 4.84 4.92
C LYS A 99 -3.01 5.23 5.30
N CYS A 100 -2.74 5.51 6.57
CA CYS A 100 -1.38 5.81 7.06
C CYS A 100 -0.44 4.65 6.77
N GLU A 101 -0.82 3.41 7.10
CA GLU A 101 0.01 2.22 6.82
C GLU A 101 0.34 2.08 5.33
N ARG A 102 -0.63 2.36 4.46
CA ARG A 102 -0.40 2.33 3.00
C ARG A 102 0.59 3.39 2.56
N ILE A 103 0.47 4.60 3.09
CA ILE A 103 1.41 5.70 2.81
C ILE A 103 2.81 5.34 3.32
N ASP A 104 2.93 4.83 4.54
CA ASP A 104 4.22 4.43 5.14
C ASP A 104 4.90 3.30 4.35
N ASN A 105 4.12 2.38 3.78
CA ASN A 105 4.66 1.34 2.89
C ASN A 105 5.19 1.94 1.59
N GLU A 106 4.49 2.92 1.00
CA GLU A 106 4.96 3.57 -0.23
C GLU A 106 6.20 4.44 0.02
N ILE A 107 6.25 5.17 1.15
CA ILE A 107 7.44 5.90 1.58
C ILE A 107 8.63 4.95 1.68
N ARG A 108 8.48 3.83 2.40
CA ARG A 108 9.54 2.82 2.54
C ARG A 108 9.98 2.25 1.19
N ARG A 109 9.05 1.97 0.28
CA ARG A 109 9.38 1.50 -1.06
C ARG A 109 10.28 2.49 -1.81
N ILE A 110 9.90 3.77 -1.82
CA ILE A 110 10.67 4.81 -2.49
C ILE A 110 12.06 4.96 -1.83
N GLU A 111 12.11 4.98 -0.50
CA GLU A 111 13.36 5.17 0.24
C GLU A 111 14.32 3.99 0.12
N ASP A 112 13.83 2.76 0.30
CA ASP A 112 14.69 1.59 0.36
C ASP A 112 15.07 1.04 -1.02
N VAL A 113 14.17 1.15 -2.00
CA VAL A 113 14.35 0.54 -3.32
C VAL A 113 14.81 1.59 -4.32
N GLU A 114 14.01 2.64 -4.52
CA GLU A 114 14.23 3.59 -5.61
C GLU A 114 15.42 4.50 -5.34
N LEU A 115 15.48 5.14 -4.17
CA LEU A 115 16.62 5.98 -3.79
C LEU A 115 17.91 5.17 -3.72
N ARG A 116 17.86 3.93 -3.24
CA ARG A 116 19.05 3.05 -3.22
C ARG A 116 19.55 2.75 -4.63
N ALA A 117 18.67 2.38 -5.55
CA ALA A 117 19.03 2.11 -6.94
C ALA A 117 19.65 3.35 -7.62
N ILE A 118 19.04 4.52 -7.41
CA ILE A 118 19.54 5.79 -7.93
C ILE A 118 20.92 6.12 -7.35
N ASN A 119 21.11 5.95 -6.04
CA ASN A 119 22.39 6.21 -5.38
C ASN A 119 23.51 5.28 -5.89
N VAL A 120 23.20 4.01 -6.14
CA VAL A 120 24.15 3.07 -6.77
C VAL A 120 24.54 3.56 -8.17
N ARG A 121 23.57 4.02 -8.97
CA ARG A 121 23.85 4.56 -10.31
C ARG A 121 24.71 5.82 -10.25
N ILE A 122 24.41 6.74 -9.34
CA ILE A 122 25.21 7.95 -9.12
C ILE A 122 26.63 7.60 -8.71
N SER A 123 26.80 6.62 -7.81
CA SER A 123 28.12 6.16 -7.37
C SER A 123 28.93 5.58 -8.53
N ALA A 124 28.32 4.75 -9.38
CA ALA A 124 28.96 4.21 -10.58
C ALA A 124 29.45 5.31 -11.53
N LEU A 125 28.60 6.29 -11.83
CA LEU A 125 28.95 7.44 -12.69
C LEU A 125 30.06 8.30 -12.07
N ARG A 126 30.05 8.49 -10.75
CA ARG A 126 31.12 9.21 -10.03
C ARG A 126 32.44 8.47 -10.12
N ASN A 127 32.43 7.14 -10.02
CA ASN A 127 33.63 6.31 -10.14
C ASN A 127 34.21 6.35 -11.56
N GLU A 128 33.35 6.23 -12.58
CA GLU A 128 33.74 6.34 -13.99
C GLU A 128 34.41 7.70 -14.28
N ARG A 129 33.74 8.80 -13.88
CA ARG A 129 34.31 10.15 -14.00
C ARG A 129 35.65 10.27 -13.27
N SER A 130 35.77 9.70 -12.07
CA SER A 130 36.99 9.76 -11.27
C SER A 130 38.12 8.90 -11.85
N ALA A 131 37.80 7.83 -12.59
CA ALA A 131 38.78 7.04 -13.33
C ALA A 131 39.33 7.84 -14.52
N LEU A 132 38.44 8.46 -15.32
CA LEU A 132 38.82 9.34 -16.43
C LEU A 132 39.65 10.54 -15.93
N SER A 133 39.23 11.18 -14.84
CA SER A 133 39.90 12.35 -14.28
C SER A 133 41.28 12.05 -13.69
N ARG A 134 41.52 10.84 -13.17
CA ARG A 134 42.83 10.48 -12.59
C ARG A 134 43.86 10.12 -13.65
N ASN A 135 43.46 9.99 -14.92
CA ASN A 135 44.32 9.64 -16.04
C ASN A 135 45.19 8.40 -15.75
N THR A 136 44.69 7.48 -14.93
CA THR A 136 45.40 6.25 -14.59
C THR A 136 45.30 5.37 -15.83
N THR A 137 46.35 5.38 -16.64
CA THR A 137 46.54 4.58 -17.84
C THR A 137 46.32 3.09 -17.54
N THR A 138 45.08 2.63 -17.60
CA THR A 138 44.81 1.31 -18.18
C THR A 138 45.06 1.49 -19.67
N THR A 139 46.11 0.83 -20.13
CA THR A 139 46.48 0.57 -21.52
C THR A 139 45.24 0.16 -22.33
N THR A 140 44.45 1.14 -22.75
CA THR A 140 43.64 1.03 -23.95
C THR A 140 44.66 0.89 -25.06
N GLU A 141 44.54 -0.18 -25.84
CA GLU A 141 45.37 -0.46 -27.01
C GLU A 141 45.69 0.86 -27.71
N ARG A 142 46.99 1.15 -27.92
CA ARG A 142 47.43 2.42 -28.50
C ARG A 142 46.61 2.66 -29.76
N THR A 143 45.65 3.57 -29.68
CA THR A 143 44.86 3.97 -30.85
C THR A 143 45.85 4.59 -31.81
N THR A 144 46.03 3.94 -32.97
CA THR A 144 46.89 4.47 -34.02
C THR A 144 46.18 5.69 -34.59
N PHE A 145 46.68 6.86 -34.22
CA PHE A 145 46.26 8.12 -34.82
C PHE A 145 46.90 8.22 -36.21
N VAL A 146 46.08 8.43 -37.25
CA VAL A 146 46.55 8.43 -38.64
C VAL A 146 46.96 9.81 -39.13
N LYS A 147 46.34 10.88 -38.62
CA LYS A 147 46.63 12.26 -39.04
C LYS A 147 46.09 13.30 -38.04
N ALA A 148 46.61 14.53 -38.10
CA ALA A 148 46.02 15.68 -37.40
C ALA A 148 44.61 15.99 -37.94
N CYS A 149 43.74 16.54 -37.08
CA CYS A 149 42.42 16.97 -37.49
C CYS A 149 42.53 18.16 -38.47
N PRO A 150 41.84 18.13 -39.62
CA PRO A 150 41.90 19.20 -40.62
C PRO A 150 41.03 20.43 -40.27
N ASP A 151 40.28 20.39 -39.17
CA ASP A 151 39.51 21.53 -38.67
C ASP A 151 40.45 22.57 -38.01
N PRO A 152 40.55 23.81 -38.52
CA PRO A 152 41.51 24.80 -38.03
C PRO A 152 41.30 25.17 -36.55
N GLU A 153 40.08 25.01 -36.03
CA GLU A 153 39.75 25.28 -34.63
C GLU A 153 39.94 24.04 -33.71
N CYS A 154 40.38 22.90 -34.27
CA CYS A 154 40.59 21.67 -33.54
C CYS A 154 42.07 21.28 -33.47
N ARG A 155 42.54 20.93 -32.27
CA ARG A 155 43.91 20.43 -32.04
C ARG A 155 43.97 18.91 -31.86
N GLY A 156 42.95 18.21 -32.36
CA GLY A 156 42.82 16.77 -32.22
C GLY A 156 43.53 15.98 -33.32
N PHE A 157 43.46 14.66 -33.18
CA PHE A 157 43.96 13.71 -34.18
C PHE A 157 42.83 12.78 -34.62
N LEU A 158 42.94 12.28 -35.84
CA LEU A 158 42.02 11.34 -36.45
C LEU A 158 42.38 9.90 -36.07
N SER A 159 41.38 9.10 -35.71
CA SER A 159 41.51 7.66 -35.56
C SER A 159 41.71 6.97 -36.92
N SER A 160 42.02 5.67 -36.92
CA SER A 160 42.04 4.84 -38.15
C SER A 160 40.74 4.88 -38.96
N GLN A 161 39.62 5.26 -38.34
CA GLN A 161 38.33 5.45 -39.00
C GLN A 161 38.13 6.87 -39.54
N TRP A 162 39.15 7.74 -39.49
CA TRP A 162 39.06 9.14 -39.91
C TRP A 162 38.08 10.00 -39.09
N LYS A 163 37.79 9.61 -37.84
CA LYS A 163 37.02 10.41 -36.88
C LYS A 163 37.95 11.11 -35.88
N CYS A 164 37.73 12.40 -35.65
CA CYS A 164 38.40 13.11 -34.57
C CYS A 164 37.71 12.83 -33.22
N GLY A 165 38.48 12.45 -32.19
CA GLY A 165 37.93 12.21 -30.84
C GLY A 165 37.64 13.46 -30.02
N ILE A 166 38.06 14.65 -30.47
CA ILE A 166 37.89 15.92 -29.73
C ILE A 166 36.69 16.71 -30.23
N CYS A 167 36.64 17.00 -31.53
CA CYS A 167 35.52 17.73 -32.13
C CYS A 167 34.45 16.83 -32.75
N GLU A 168 34.64 15.51 -32.69
CA GLU A 168 33.74 14.47 -33.21
C GLU A 168 33.45 14.50 -34.72
N LYS A 169 34.03 15.46 -35.46
CA LYS A 169 33.94 15.55 -36.92
C LYS A 169 34.68 14.39 -37.60
N TRP A 170 34.17 14.01 -38.77
CA TRP A 170 34.74 13.02 -39.67
C TRP A 170 35.44 13.71 -40.82
N ALA A 171 36.60 13.16 -41.20
CA ALA A 171 37.36 13.60 -42.36
C ALA A 171 37.31 12.54 -43.48
N CYS A 172 37.60 12.96 -44.71
CA CYS A 172 37.73 12.08 -45.84
C CYS A 172 39.09 11.38 -45.84
N SER A 173 39.12 10.06 -46.03
CA SER A 173 40.38 9.32 -46.20
C SER A 173 41.14 9.70 -47.46
N ASP A 174 40.43 10.20 -48.47
CA ASP A 174 40.99 10.36 -49.81
C ASP A 174 41.49 11.79 -50.05
N CYS A 175 40.77 12.81 -49.57
CA CYS A 175 41.17 14.22 -49.70
C CYS A 175 41.60 14.88 -48.37
N HIS A 176 41.43 14.20 -47.23
CA HIS A 176 41.75 14.70 -45.89
C HIS A 176 40.98 15.94 -45.42
N GLU A 177 39.86 16.30 -46.06
CA GLU A 177 38.99 17.41 -45.63
C GLU A 177 37.87 16.94 -44.68
N ILE A 178 37.27 17.87 -43.92
CA ILE A 178 36.12 17.57 -43.07
C ILE A 178 34.89 17.24 -43.91
N LYS A 179 34.30 16.06 -43.69
CA LYS A 179 33.03 15.62 -44.26
C LYS A 179 31.82 16.12 -43.46
N GLY A 180 31.92 16.14 -42.12
CA GLY A 180 30.80 16.53 -41.24
C GLY A 180 30.77 15.76 -39.92
N LEU A 181 29.59 15.63 -39.31
CA LEU A 181 29.39 14.99 -38.00
C LEU A 181 29.10 13.48 -38.07
N SER A 182 28.88 12.95 -39.27
CA SER A 182 28.63 11.52 -39.50
C SER A 182 29.65 10.93 -40.48
N ARG A 183 29.91 9.62 -40.37
CA ARG A 183 30.82 8.89 -41.25
C ARG A 183 30.40 8.95 -42.71
N ASP A 184 29.11 8.79 -42.95
CA ASP A 184 28.51 8.64 -44.27
C ASP A 184 27.93 9.97 -44.78
N CYS A 185 28.41 11.12 -44.27
CA CYS A 185 28.05 12.42 -44.79
C CYS A 185 28.41 12.52 -46.28
N GLU A 186 27.46 13.02 -47.08
CA GLU A 186 27.68 13.27 -48.50
C GLU A 186 28.85 14.24 -48.68
N HIS A 187 29.86 13.79 -49.39
CA HIS A 187 31.09 14.53 -49.63
C HIS A 187 31.64 14.15 -50.99
N THR A 188 31.84 15.15 -51.84
CA THR A 188 32.48 14.98 -53.15
C THR A 188 33.89 15.54 -53.06
N CYS A 189 34.89 14.68 -53.20
CA CYS A 189 36.30 15.08 -53.14
C CYS A 189 36.65 15.96 -54.36
N ASN A 190 37.39 17.04 -54.12
CA ASN A 190 38.03 17.77 -55.21
C ASN A 190 39.19 16.92 -55.79
N PRO A 191 39.19 16.59 -57.11
CA PRO A 191 40.23 15.78 -57.74
C PRO A 191 41.66 16.33 -57.53
N ASP A 192 41.83 17.65 -57.53
CA ASP A 192 43.15 18.28 -57.37
C ASP A 192 43.72 18.07 -55.96
N ILE A 193 42.85 18.09 -54.94
CA ILE A 193 43.22 17.87 -53.54
C ILE A 193 43.57 16.40 -53.32
N VAL A 194 42.81 15.48 -53.91
CA VAL A 194 43.11 14.04 -53.87
C VAL A 194 44.46 13.75 -54.53
N ALA A 195 44.73 14.33 -55.70
CA ALA A 195 46.02 14.17 -56.39
C ALA A 195 47.18 14.72 -55.55
N THR A 196 47.00 15.88 -54.92
CA THR A 196 48.01 16.48 -54.01
C THR A 196 48.26 15.59 -52.80
N VAL A 197 47.20 15.04 -52.20
CA VAL A 197 47.30 14.11 -51.07
C VAL A 197 48.03 12.82 -51.46
N ALA A 198 47.75 12.27 -52.64
CA ALA A 198 48.42 11.07 -53.14
C ALA A 198 49.92 11.29 -53.40
N LEU A 199 50.31 12.47 -53.87
CA LEU A 199 51.73 12.84 -54.02
C LEU A 199 52.42 12.90 -52.66
N LEU A 200 51.80 13.56 -51.66
CA LEU A 200 52.32 13.69 -50.30
C LEU A 200 52.39 12.37 -49.51
N ALA A 201 51.71 11.32 -49.97
CA ALA A 201 51.76 10.00 -49.35
C ALA A 201 52.93 9.13 -49.85
N ASN A 202 53.58 9.52 -50.96
CA ASN A 202 54.69 8.79 -51.58
C ASN A 202 56.07 9.39 -51.27
N ASP A 203 56.13 10.53 -50.58
CA ASP A 203 57.34 11.15 -50.02
C ASP A 203 57.57 10.69 -48.57
#